data_AF-A0A1V2LYQ5-F1
#
_entry.id   AF-A0A1V2LYQ5-F1
#
_cell.length_a   1.000
_cell.length_b   1.000
_cell.length_c   1.000
_cell.angle_alpha   90.00
_cell.angle_beta   90.00
_cell.angle_gamma   90.00
#
_symmetry.space_group_name_H-M   'P 1'
#
loop_
_entity.id
_entity.type
_entity.pdbx_description
1 polymer ?
#
loop_
_entity_poly.entity_id
_entity_poly.type
_entity_poly.pdbx_seq_one_letter_code
_entity_poly.pdbx_strand_id
1 'polypeptide(L)' 'MNCKKIKLPKIPTLIQIKMHRLIIGKITSVTISKNASNTFYISILTEQTVTKLKEVSSVIGIDLGLKSLAVTST' A
#
# COMPACT_ATOMS: atom_id res chain seq x y z
N MET A 1 -15.63 -7.75 1.39
CA MET A 1 -15.46 -8.82 0.39
C MET A 1 -14.06 -9.41 0.52
N ASN A 2 -13.94 -10.67 0.93
CA ASN A 2 -12.65 -11.40 0.96
C ASN A 2 -12.42 -12.10 -0.39
N CYS A 3 -12.17 -11.33 -1.45
CA CYS A 3 -11.80 -11.91 -2.75
C CYS A 3 -10.32 -12.31 -2.75
N LYS A 4 -10.05 -13.61 -2.60
CA LYS A 4 -8.70 -14.20 -2.64
C LYS A 4 -8.24 -14.57 -4.06
N LYS A 5 -8.91 -14.07 -5.09
CA LYS A 5 -8.65 -14.42 -6.49
C LYS A 5 -8.63 -13.17 -7.36
N ILE A 6 -7.81 -13.19 -8.41
CA ILE A 6 -7.76 -12.14 -9.44
C ILE A 6 -8.02 -12.74 -10.82
N LYS A 7 -8.54 -11.91 -11.72
CA LYS A 7 -8.62 -12.20 -13.15
C LYS A 7 -7.54 -11.40 -13.87
N LEU A 8 -6.76 -12.05 -14.71
CA LEU A 8 -5.82 -11.38 -15.60
C LEU A 8 -6.35 -11.41 -17.04
N PRO A 9 -6.13 -10.36 -17.85
CA PRO A 9 -6.72 -10.28 -19.19
C PRO A 9 -6.34 -11.44 -20.12
N LYS A 10 -5.11 -11.96 -20.00
CA LYS A 10 -4.56 -13.01 -20.87
C LYS A 10 -4.61 -14.40 -20.25
N ILE A 11 -5.05 -14.53 -18.99
CA ILE A 11 -5.09 -15.82 -18.30
C ILE A 11 -6.56 -16.18 -18.09
N PRO A 12 -7.04 -17.28 -18.68
CA PRO A 12 -8.46 -17.63 -18.65
C PRO A 12 -8.93 -18.08 -17.26
N THR A 13 -7.99 -18.51 -16.41
CA THR A 13 -8.26 -18.97 -15.05
C THR A 13 -8.12 -17.86 -14.02
N LEU A 14 -8.88 -17.98 -12.93
CA LEU A 14 -8.73 -17.12 -11.76
C LEU A 14 -7.50 -17.54 -10.95
N ILE A 15 -6.63 -16.58 -10.65
CA ILE A 15 -5.38 -16.83 -9.93
C ILE A 15 -5.60 -16.54 -8.46
N GLN A 16 -5.24 -17.50 -7.59
CA GLN A 16 -5.27 -17.27 -6.15
C GLN A 16 -4.17 -16.29 -5.75
N ILE A 17 -4.51 -15.34 -4.89
CA ILE A 17 -3.59 -14.33 -4.37
C ILE A 17 -3.55 -14.34 -2.85
N LYS A 18 -2.37 -14.03 -2.31
CA LYS A 18 -2.21 -13.67 -0.92
C LYS A 18 -2.36 -12.15 -0.77
N MET A 19 -3.54 -11.72 -0.37
CA MET A 19 -3.83 -10.31 -0.16
C MET A 19 -3.38 -9.89 1.23
N HIS A 20 -2.44 -8.94 1.30
CA HIS A 20 -1.88 -8.46 2.57
C HIS A 20 -2.76 -7.40 3.26
N ARG A 21 -3.56 -6.65 2.50
CA ARG A 21 -4.47 -5.59 2.96
C ARG A 21 -5.74 -5.58 2.12
N LEU A 22 -6.84 -5.15 2.73
CA LEU A 22 -8.08 -4.88 2.00
C LEU A 22 -7.85 -3.72 1.01
N ILE A 23 -8.32 -3.87 -0.22
CA ILE A 23 -8.30 -2.80 -1.22
C ILE A 23 -9.45 -1.85 -0.89
N ILE A 24 -9.12 -0.58 -0.64
CA ILE A 24 -10.08 0.47 -0.29
C ILE A 24 -9.92 1.60 -1.31
N GLY A 25 -11.04 2.23 -1.69
CA GLY A 25 -11.04 3.30 -2.69
C GLY A 25 -11.14 2.81 -4.12
N LYS A 26 -10.99 3.74 -5.07
CA LYS A 26 -11.09 3.50 -6.50
C LYS A 26 -9.73 3.06 -7.04
N ILE A 27 -9.65 1.90 -7.68
CA ILE A 27 -8.41 1.45 -8.33
C ILE A 27 -8.10 2.36 -9.51
N THR A 28 -6.89 2.93 -9.55
CA THR A 28 -6.41 3.78 -10.65
C THR A 28 -5.50 3.01 -11.58
N SER A 29 -4.57 2.22 -11.03
CA SER A 29 -3.67 1.38 -11.81
C SER A 29 -3.27 0.12 -11.05
N VAL A 30 -2.87 -0.90 -11.81
CA VAL A 30 -2.38 -2.17 -11.27
C VAL A 30 -1.11 -2.56 -12.03
N THR A 31 -0.04 -2.80 -11.28
CA THR A 31 1.25 -3.24 -11.83
C THR A 31 1.57 -4.62 -11.31
N ILE A 32 1.90 -5.54 -12.23
CA ILE A 32 2.36 -6.88 -11.89
C ILE A 32 3.86 -6.92 -12.15
N SER A 33 4.63 -7.28 -11.13
CA SER A 33 6.07 -7.41 -11.21
C SER A 33 6.53 -8.80 -10.80
N LYS A 34 7.73 -9.17 -11.24
CA LYS A 34 8.36 -10.45 -10.96
C LYS A 34 9.77 -10.18 -10.48
N ASN A 35 10.16 -10.76 -9.34
CA ASN A 35 11.51 -10.62 -8.83
C ASN A 35 12.46 -11.69 -9.41
N ALA A 36 13.76 -11.57 -9.12
CA ALA A 36 14.77 -12.55 -9.53
C ALA A 36 14.52 -13.95 -8.95
N SER A 37 13.85 -14.04 -7.79
CA SER A 37 13.43 -15.29 -7.15
C SER A 37 12.13 -15.87 -7.74
N ASN A 38 11.72 -15.45 -8.95
CA ASN A 38 10.56 -15.97 -9.66
C ASN A 38 9.21 -15.78 -8.93
N THR A 39 9.16 -14.86 -7.96
CA THR A 39 7.95 -14.53 -7.19
C THR A 39 7.24 -13.34 -7.83
N PHE A 40 5.93 -13.47 -8.00
CA PHE A 40 5.08 -12.42 -8.56
C PHE A 40 4.46 -11.55 -7.46
N TYR A 41 4.45 -10.24 -7.70
CA TYR A 41 3.83 -9.25 -6.83
C TYR A 41 2.85 -8.38 -7.63
N ILE A 42 1.85 -7.85 -6.93
CA ILE A 42 0.82 -6.99 -7.49
C ILE A 42 0.77 -5.72 -6.67
N SER A 43 1.07 -4.59 -7.31
CA SER A 43 0.92 -3.26 -6.73
C SER A 43 -0.39 -2.66 -7.25
N ILE A 44 -1.31 -2.36 -6.34
CA ILE A 44 -2.61 -1.79 -6.66
C ILE A 44 -2.60 -0.36 -6.15
N LEU A 45 -2.68 0.60 -7.07
CA LEU A 45 -2.82 2.00 -6.73
C LEU A 45 -4.31 2.32 -6.60
N THR A 46 -4.67 2.94 -5.48
CA THR A 46 -6.05 3.33 -5.18
C THR A 46 -6.14 4.80 -4.83
N GLU A 47 -7.13 5.47 -5.40
CA GLU A 47 -7.54 6.80 -5.01
C GLU A 47 -8.62 6.70 -3.93
N GLN A 48 -8.41 7.38 -2.80
CA GLN A 48 -9.35 7.40 -1.69
C GLN A 48 -9.35 8.77 -1.02
N THR A 49 -10.52 9.18 -0.54
CA THR A 49 -10.65 10.35 0.31
C THR A 49 -10.00 10.09 1.65
N VAL A 50 -8.99 10.90 1.99
CA VAL A 50 -8.34 10.85 3.30
C VAL A 50 -9.08 11.81 4.23
N THR A 51 -9.62 11.28 5.33
CA THR A 51 -10.15 12.12 6.41
C THR A 51 -9.00 12.87 7.07
N LYS A 52 -9.07 14.21 7.06
CA LYS A 52 -8.10 15.05 7.77
C LYS A 52 -8.17 14.72 9.26
N LEU A 53 -7.03 14.37 9.85
CA LEU A 53 -6.92 14.18 11.28
C LEU A 53 -7.12 15.52 11.99
N LYS A 54 -7.59 15.47 13.25
CA LYS A 54 -7.73 16.67 14.08
C LYS A 54 -6.37 17.36 14.21
N GLU A 55 -6.36 18.67 14.07
CA GLU A 55 -5.14 19.45 14.28
C GLU A 55 -4.70 19.32 15.73
N VAL A 56 -3.40 19.04 15.91
CA VAL A 56 -2.78 18.86 17.22
C VAL A 56 -1.73 19.97 17.38
N SER A 57 -1.68 20.60 18.56
CA SER A 57 -0.71 21.65 18.86
C SER A 57 0.69 21.12 19.17
N SER A 58 0.84 19.80 19.34
CA SER A 58 2.13 19.16 19.58
C SER A 58 2.96 19.13 18.29
N VAL A 59 4.19 19.64 18.35
CA VAL A 59 5.12 19.65 17.22
C VAL A 59 6.14 18.51 17.40
N ILE A 60 6.33 17.70 16.36
CA ILE A 60 7.34 16.65 16.33
C ILE A 60 8.33 16.99 15.22
N GLY A 61 9.61 17.08 15.56
CA GLY A 61 10.69 17.25 14.58
C GLY A 61 11.13 15.89 14.04
N ILE A 62 11.01 15.70 12.73
CA ILE A 62 11.56 14.53 12.03
C ILE A 62 12.86 14.98 11.38
N ASP A 63 13.96 14.34 11.73
CA ASP A 63 15.29 14.61 11.17
C ASP A 63 15.86 13.32 10.57
N LEU A 64 16.57 13.42 9.44
CA LEU A 64 17.23 12.28 8.81
C LEU A 64 18.69 12.16 9.27
N GLY A 65 18.97 12.58 10.52
CA GLY A 65 20.27 12.48 11.13
C GLY A 65 20.65 11.04 11.47
N LEU A 66 21.95 10.72 11.39
CA LEU A 66 22.49 9.39 11.72
C LEU A 66 22.22 8.96 13.18
N LYS A 67 21.90 9.92 14.07
CA LYS A 67 21.78 9.70 15.51
C LYS A 67 20.33 9.59 16.01
N SER A 68 19.38 10.27 15.38
CA SER A 68 17.98 10.24 15.81
C SER A 68 17.05 10.61 14.64
N LEU A 69 16.08 9.74 14.36
CA LEU A 69 15.11 9.89 13.26
C LEU A 69 13.96 10.86 13.59
N ALA A 70 13.51 10.89 14.85
CA ALA A 70 12.46 11.78 15.30
C ALA A 70 12.71 12.16 16.75
N VAL A 71 12.64 13.46 17.06
CA VAL A 71 12.77 13.99 18.41
C VAL A 71 11.49 14.75 18.74
N THR A 72 10.94 14.46 19.91
CA THR A 72 9.74 15.10 20.43
C THR A 72 10.16 16.07 21.53
N SER A 73 9.86 17.36 21.38
CA SER A 73 10.00 18.35 22.45
C SER A 73 8.63 18.53 23.10
N THR A 74 8.58 18.39 24.43
CA THR A 74 7.36 18.58 25.22
C THR A 74 7.18 20.05 25.57
#